data_AF-A0A843LHW3-F1
#
_entry.id   AF-A0A843LHW3-F1
#
_cell.length_a   1.000
_cell.length_b   1.000
_cell.length_c   1.000
_cell.angle_alpha   90.00
_cell.angle_beta   90.00
_cell.angle_gamma   90.00
#
_symmetry.space_group_name_H-M   'P 1'
#
loop_
_entity.id
_entity.type
_entity.pdbx_description
1 polymer ?
#
loop_
_entity_poly.entity_id
_entity_poly.type
_entity_poly.pdbx_seq_one_letter_code
_entity_poly.pdbx_strand_id
1 'polypeptide(L)'
;MKCGMICIFILAIQLFGPCSSASSLQDLNGLISSFEDSRISVRDLAFYLVSHDFDATPEDGYVLVWLDGTAYRLDPNGEGAGLCDISLLPPKG
;
A
#
# COMPACT_ATOMS: atom_id res chain seq x y z
N MET A 1 -14.30 27.24 31.40
CA MET A 1 -13.35 26.16 31.78
C MET A 1 -13.03 25.39 30.51
N LYS A 2 -11.76 24.99 30.33
CA LYS A 2 -11.13 24.69 29.05
C LYS A 2 -11.52 23.29 28.53
N CYS A 3 -12.04 23.23 27.31
CA CYS A 3 -11.90 22.09 26.40
C CYS A 3 -11.51 22.75 25.06
N GLY A 4 -10.25 22.91 24.66
CA GLY A 4 -9.09 22.08 24.94
C GLY A 4 -8.95 21.07 23.81
N MET A 5 -8.22 21.46 22.78
CA MET A 5 -7.58 20.63 21.74
C MET A 5 -8.36 20.38 20.44
N ILE A 6 -8.16 21.33 19.53
CA ILE A 6 -7.92 21.17 18.09
C ILE A 6 -7.46 19.75 17.71
N CYS A 7 -8.25 19.08 16.87
CA CYS A 7 -7.76 18.03 15.96
C CYS A 7 -7.83 18.60 14.54
N ILE A 8 -6.83 19.41 14.20
CA ILE A 8 -6.55 19.80 12.81
C ILE A 8 -6.00 18.54 12.14
N PHE A 9 -6.89 17.78 11.51
CA PHE A 9 -6.53 16.82 10.46
C PHE A 9 -6.66 17.56 9.12
N ILE A 10 -5.81 18.58 8.93
CA ILE A 10 -5.60 19.18 7.62
C ILE A 10 -4.51 18.33 6.97
N LEU A 11 -4.89 17.17 6.44
CA LEU A 11 -4.02 16.45 5.51
C LEU A 11 -4.12 17.18 4.18
N ALA A 12 -3.07 17.93 3.88
CA ALA A 12 -2.95 18.77 2.71
C ALA A 12 -3.21 17.96 1.45
N ILE A 13 -4.15 18.47 0.65
CA ILE A 13 -4.43 18.03 -0.71
C ILE A 13 -3.20 18.40 -1.55
N GLN A 14 -2.24 17.48 -1.68
CA GLN A 14 -1.07 17.70 -2.52
C GLN A 14 -1.41 17.38 -3.98
N LEU A 15 -1.76 18.46 -4.67
CA LEU A 15 -1.37 18.82 -6.05
C LEU A 15 -0.95 17.67 -6.99
N PHE A 16 -1.81 17.45 -7.98
CA PHE A 16 -1.57 16.87 -9.30
C PHE A 16 -0.09 16.77 -9.75
N GLY A 17 0.35 15.55 -9.98
CA GLY A 17 1.36 15.23 -10.98
C GLY A 17 0.87 14.01 -11.78
N PRO A 18 0.57 14.13 -13.08
CA PRO A 18 0.39 12.95 -13.91
C PRO A 18 1.77 12.36 -14.19
N CYS A 19 1.80 11.05 -14.44
CA CYS A 19 2.95 10.27 -14.89
C CYS A 19 3.81 9.70 -13.75
N SER A 20 3.42 8.54 -13.22
CA SER A 20 4.40 7.58 -12.68
C SER A 20 3.85 6.21 -12.28
N SER A 21 3.01 5.56 -13.07
CA SER A 21 2.74 4.11 -12.88
C SER A 21 4.03 3.30 -12.66
N ALA A 22 5.08 3.59 -13.46
CA ALA A 22 6.39 2.95 -13.33
C ALA A 22 7.14 3.35 -12.06
N SER A 23 7.09 4.62 -11.64
CA SER A 23 7.77 5.05 -10.42
C SER A 23 7.05 4.56 -9.17
N SER A 24 5.71 4.58 -9.13
CA SER A 24 4.93 4.08 -8.01
C SER A 24 5.11 2.57 -7.79
N LEU A 25 5.17 1.79 -8.87
CA LEU A 25 5.49 0.36 -8.77
C LEU A 25 6.94 0.13 -8.34
N GLN A 26 7.88 0.94 -8.83
CA GLN A 26 9.29 0.86 -8.41
C GLN A 26 9.47 1.21 -6.93
N ASP A 27 8.76 2.23 -6.45
CA ASP A 27 8.74 2.67 -5.04
C ASP A 27 8.11 1.58 -4.15
N LEU A 28 6.96 1.03 -4.57
CA LEU A 28 6.32 -0.10 -3.89
C LEU A 28 7.28 -1.29 -3.77
N ASN A 29 7.96 -1.65 -4.86
CA ASN A 29 8.91 -2.75 -4.87
C ASN A 29 10.12 -2.49 -3.96
N GLY A 30 10.62 -1.24 -3.94
CA GLY A 30 11.65 -0.80 -3.01
C GLY A 30 11.20 -0.92 -1.55
N LEU A 31 9.97 -0.52 -1.24
CA LEU A 31 9.39 -0.59 0.08
C LEU A 31 9.28 -2.04 0.58
N ILE A 32 8.69 -2.92 -0.23
CA ILE A 32 8.47 -4.33 0.17
C ILE A 32 9.76 -5.16 0.22
N SER A 33 10.82 -4.71 -0.46
CA SER A 33 12.16 -5.33 -0.42
C SER A 33 13.05 -4.75 0.68
N SER A 34 12.67 -3.62 1.29
CA SER A 34 13.45 -2.95 2.34
C SER A 34 13.40 -3.67 3.69
N PHE A 35 12.38 -4.50 3.87
CA PHE A 35 12.14 -5.24 5.11
C PHE A 35 11.73 -6.66 4.78
N GLU A 36 12.12 -7.62 5.61
CA GLU A 36 11.73 -9.03 5.49
C GLU A 36 11.05 -9.46 6.78
N ASP A 37 9.75 -9.77 6.70
CA ASP A 37 8.99 -10.35 7.80
C ASP A 37 8.14 -11.50 7.27
N SER A 38 8.59 -12.73 7.59
CA SER A 38 7.98 -13.99 7.16
C SER A 38 6.68 -14.32 7.91
N ARG A 39 6.21 -13.43 8.79
CA ARG A 39 4.98 -13.61 9.58
C ARG A 39 4.05 -12.41 9.48
N ILE A 40 4.25 -11.52 8.50
CA ILE A 40 3.38 -10.36 8.34
C ILE A 40 1.96 -10.82 7.98
N SER A 41 0.95 -10.26 8.66
CA SER A 41 -0.44 -10.54 8.34
C SER A 41 -0.91 -9.65 7.18
N VAL A 42 -1.98 -10.06 6.48
CA VAL A 42 -2.63 -9.25 5.44
C VAL A 42 -2.98 -7.85 5.96
N ARG A 43 -3.46 -7.77 7.21
CA ARG A 43 -3.88 -6.51 7.82
C ARG A 43 -2.68 -5.62 8.17
N ASP A 44 -1.62 -6.20 8.69
CA ASP A 44 -0.39 -5.47 9.00
C ASP A 44 0.30 -4.97 7.74
N LEU A 45 0.32 -5.78 6.67
CA LEU A 45 0.84 -5.38 5.36
C LEU A 45 0.04 -4.20 4.78
N ALA A 46 -1.30 -4.28 4.80
CA ALA A 46 -2.14 -3.19 4.33
C ALA A 46 -1.92 -1.90 5.15
N PHE A 47 -1.84 -2.02 6.49
CA PHE A 47 -1.57 -0.89 7.36
C PHE A 47 -0.19 -0.26 7.09
N TYR A 48 0.83 -1.10 6.88
CA TYR A 48 2.17 -0.66 6.52
C TYR A 48 2.16 0.14 5.21
N LEU A 49 1.51 -0.38 4.17
CA LEU A 49 1.40 0.29 2.87
C LEU A 49 0.65 1.62 2.95
N VAL A 50 -0.48 1.67 3.66
CA VAL A 50 -1.23 2.91 3.91
C VAL A 50 -0.39 3.94 4.67
N SER A 51 0.45 3.49 5.61
CA SER A 51 1.37 4.38 6.35
C SER A 51 2.45 5.00 5.44
N HIS A 52 2.66 4.41 4.26
CA HIS A 52 3.58 4.88 3.23
C HIS A 52 2.86 5.53 2.02
N ASP A 53 1.61 5.98 2.21
CA ASP A 53 0.80 6.69 1.20
C ASP A 53 0.34 5.83 0.01
N PHE A 54 0.37 4.50 0.13
CA PHE A 54 -0.22 3.60 -0.86
C PHE A 54 -1.71 3.34 -0.58
N ASP A 55 -2.53 3.36 -1.63
CA ASP A 55 -3.94 2.94 -1.56
C ASP A 55 -4.03 1.42 -1.48
N ALA A 56 -3.95 0.89 -0.26
CA ALA A 56 -3.92 -0.52 0.05
C ALA A 56 -5.12 -0.95 0.89
N THR A 57 -5.88 -1.93 0.41
CA THR A 57 -7.06 -2.50 1.08
C THR A 57 -6.81 -3.97 1.40
N PRO A 58 -6.96 -4.41 2.66
CA PRO A 58 -6.86 -5.82 3.01
C PRO A 58 -8.10 -6.58 2.53
N GLU A 59 -7.90 -7.63 1.74
CA GLU A 59 -8.93 -8.57 1.27
C GLU A 59 -8.74 -9.93 1.95
N ASP A 60 -9.60 -10.91 1.63
CA ASP A 60 -9.46 -12.27 2.18
C ASP A 60 -8.22 -12.97 1.58
N GLY A 61 -7.13 -12.98 2.35
CA GLY A 61 -5.88 -13.68 2.02
C GLY A 61 -4.84 -12.86 1.26
N TYR A 62 -5.13 -11.63 0.83
CA TYR A 62 -4.19 -10.76 0.10
C TYR A 62 -4.48 -9.27 0.36
N VAL A 63 -3.55 -8.40 -0.04
CA VAL A 63 -3.75 -6.94 -0.03
C VAL A 63 -3.96 -6.46 -1.47
N LEU A 64 -5.01 -5.70 -1.71
CA LEU A 64 -5.26 -5.04 -2.98
C LEU A 64 -4.62 -3.65 -2.95
N VAL A 65 -3.75 -3.36 -3.91
CA VAL A 65 -3.13 -2.03 -4.06
C VAL A 65 -3.54 -1.40 -5.38
N TRP A 66 -4.05 -0.17 -5.33
CA TRP A 66 -4.39 0.59 -6.52
C TRP A 66 -3.26 1.56 -6.86
N LEU A 67 -2.63 1.36 -8.02
CA LEU A 67 -1.63 2.26 -8.56
C LEU A 67 -2.12 2.79 -9.92
N ASP A 68 -2.43 4.08 -10.00
CA ASP A 68 -2.76 4.78 -11.26
C ASP A 68 -3.87 4.08 -12.07
N GLY A 69 -4.90 3.57 -11.36
CA GLY A 69 -6.03 2.85 -11.96
C GLY A 69 -5.77 1.37 -12.29
N THR A 70 -4.57 0.84 -12.01
CA THR A 70 -4.26 -0.58 -12.10
C THR A 70 -4.31 -1.22 -10.71
N ALA A 71 -5.01 -2.35 -10.61
CA ALA A 71 -5.09 -3.14 -9.39
C ALA A 71 -3.96 -4.17 -9.32
N TYR A 72 -3.25 -4.19 -8.21
CA TYR A 72 -2.21 -5.17 -7.90
C TYR A 72 -2.63 -5.99 -6.68
N ARG A 73 -2.35 -7.29 -6.73
CA ARG A 73 -2.50 -8.22 -5.63
C ARG A 73 -1.16 -8.40 -4.96
N LEU A 74 -1.14 -8.22 -3.65
CA LEU A 74 0.01 -8.45 -2.80
C LEU A 74 -0.27 -9.63 -1.87
N ASP A 75 0.46 -10.72 -2.06
CA ASP A 75 0.34 -11.93 -1.25
C ASP A 75 1.40 -11.90 -0.14
N PRO A 76 1.02 -11.69 1.14
CA PRO A 76 1.98 -11.63 2.23
C PRO A 76 2.70 -12.97 2.40
N ASN A 77 3.99 -12.93 2.72
CA ASN A 77 4.83 -14.13 2.87
C ASN A 77 4.83 -15.02 1.61
N GLY A 78 4.87 -14.40 0.43
CA GLY A 78 4.96 -15.11 -0.85
C GLY A 78 6.24 -15.95 -0.99
N GLU A 79 6.38 -16.65 -2.12
CA GLU A 79 7.54 -17.52 -2.38
C GLU A 79 8.86 -16.74 -2.58
N GLY A 80 8.77 -15.44 -2.87
CA GLY A 80 9.92 -14.53 -3.04
C GLY A 80 10.48 -13.99 -1.71
N ALA A 81 11.70 -13.43 -1.78
CA ALA A 81 12.26 -12.64 -0.69
C ALA A 81 11.51 -11.30 -0.55
N GLY A 82 11.46 -10.74 0.67
CA GLY A 82 10.71 -9.52 0.98
C GLY A 82 9.43 -9.77 1.80
N LEU A 83 8.57 -8.75 1.88
CA LEU A 83 7.33 -8.81 2.66
C LEU A 83 6.18 -9.57 1.96
N CYS A 84 6.10 -9.49 0.64
CA CYS A 84 5.00 -10.04 -0.14
C CYS A 84 5.39 -10.25 -1.60
N ASP A 85 4.64 -11.11 -2.31
CA ASP A 85 4.71 -11.23 -3.76
C ASP A 85 3.72 -10.26 -4.42
N ILE A 86 4.11 -9.62 -5.53
CA ILE A 86 3.26 -8.68 -6.28
C ILE A 86 2.83 -9.33 -7.59
N SER A 87 1.52 -9.42 -7.81
CA SER A 87 0.93 -9.88 -9.07
C SER A 87 -0.12 -8.91 -9.59
N LEU A 88 -0.23 -8.75 -10.91
CA LEU A 88 -1.24 -7.90 -11.52
C LEU A 88 -2.61 -8.56 -11.40
N LEU A 89 -3.59 -7.85 -10.85
CA LEU A 89 -4.96 -8.37 -10.73
C LEU A 89 -5.72 -8.08 -12.04
N PRO A 90 -6.15 -9.10 -12.79
CA PRO A 90 -6.90 -8.86 -14.02
C PRO A 90 -8.23 -8.14 -13.71
N PRO A 91 -8.71 -7.27 -14.62
CA PRO A 91 -10.01 -6.60 -14.43
C PRO A 91 -11.09 -7.67 -14.32
N LYS A 92 -11.92 -7.58 -13.27
CA LYS A 92 -13.09 -8.45 -13.14
C LYS A 92 -14.10 -8.04 -14.21
N GLY A 93 -14.24 -8.87 -15.23
CA GLY A 93 -15.22 -8.73 -16.32
C GLY A 93 -16.64 -8.98 -15.86
#